data_AF-A0A0G2GM08-F1
#
_entry.id   AF-A0A0G2GM08-F1
#
_cell.length_a   1.000
_cell.length_b   1.000
_cell.length_c   1.000
_cell.angle_alpha   90.00
_cell.angle_beta   90.00
_cell.angle_gamma   90.00
#
_symmetry.space_group_name_H-M   'P 1'
#
loop_
_entity.id
_entity.type
_entity.pdbx_description
1 polymer ?
#
loop_
_entity_poly.entity_id
_entity_poly.type
_entity_poly.pdbx_seq_one_letter_code
_entity_poly.pdbx_strand_id
1 'polypeptide(L)'
;MPPILTPQTLGRVVLESAEHGAYPDSEHVASAQLPPAAFPTLLDGLATARTEAEIRALSRQAAPDVDGWIAQAKLLQADIARSRATAHDIVQQAEAATTLHASVRDASSKAALLKSELAFNATLTATLERIKHASDLLDEAQSDAREHDIIAALDKMKQADDFTTHLGPFRDTRIAGVLHKRLNQLRDALAENATRAWNLLLVADIPGRSATINDQADKAGEEADEGWDAWDNDDSEKLSEATKAEDEKQGTLHVEEEDMDADAWGLDDDAEGDNATETKSEKGSKGNPEEEDTDAWGWGEDEEAGDAGAADNQKVVATQQQPSKPNGGTERSAPQERELTLREKYTVTGIPDAIMEVITQVIADAQALAQSKSVAFLPTGNMLAYNDSTRLVNEVRDFLVQQARTDESSDLPQSSKPSSRLRLDADLKAIESFSKRAYGKEMESQRTIVRDLLDGAQGFSNCTTAPFAAECDNAVSMTADRIRDVAKQWTGVLSHSALLQSLGSLLATVLNKMIVDIEDMSDISEEESKRLRDFCNRVCEVSDLFKQPGQQGDMTGIYTPNWFKFQYLSEILESSLADIKYLWTEGELKLEFEADEVVDLIEALFADSDYRRRAIADIRRHAR
;
A
#
# COMPACT_ATOMS: atom_id res chain seq x y z
N MET A 1 78.74 0.88 87.50
CA MET A 1 78.28 2.21 87.06
C MET A 1 78.10 2.14 85.56
N PRO A 2 76.93 2.48 84.99
CA PRO A 2 76.80 2.54 83.54
C PRO A 2 77.66 3.70 83.01
N PRO A 3 78.39 3.51 81.90
CA PRO A 3 79.24 4.55 81.35
C PRO A 3 78.40 5.69 80.77
N ILE A 4 78.78 6.94 81.05
CA ILE A 4 78.14 8.13 80.51
C ILE A 4 78.65 8.31 79.07
N LEU A 5 77.89 7.84 78.08
CA LEU A 5 78.15 8.10 76.67
C LEU A 5 77.80 9.56 76.34
N THR A 6 78.58 10.20 75.47
CA THR A 6 78.32 11.57 75.06
C THR A 6 77.09 11.64 74.14
N PRO A 7 76.22 12.67 74.27
CA PRO A 7 74.99 12.81 73.49
C PRO A 7 75.17 12.72 71.96
N GLN A 8 76.32 13.13 71.45
CA GLN A 8 76.65 13.11 70.02
C GLN A 8 76.90 11.69 69.49
N THR A 9 77.47 10.82 70.32
CA THR A 9 77.77 9.42 69.93
C THR A 9 76.49 8.60 69.86
N LEU A 10 75.58 8.80 70.81
CA LEU A 10 74.23 8.23 70.80
C LEU A 10 73.39 8.76 69.62
N GLY A 11 73.54 10.05 69.30
CA GLY A 11 72.93 10.68 68.12
C GLY A 11 73.26 9.97 66.82
N ARG A 12 74.56 9.71 66.60
CA ARG A 12 75.07 9.07 65.37
C ARG A 12 74.62 7.62 65.22
N VAL A 13 74.63 6.84 66.30
CA VAL A 13 74.23 5.42 66.26
C VAL A 13 72.74 5.25 65.94
N VAL A 14 71.89 6.11 66.49
CA VAL A 14 70.45 6.09 66.16
C VAL A 14 70.20 6.45 64.69
N LEU A 15 70.94 7.41 64.16
CA LEU A 15 70.84 7.83 62.76
C LEU A 15 71.30 6.71 61.80
N GLU A 16 72.42 6.05 62.11
CA GLU A 16 72.95 4.90 61.36
C GLU A 16 71.99 3.69 61.40
N SER A 17 71.36 3.44 62.56
CA SER A 17 70.33 2.39 62.69
C SER A 17 69.06 2.69 61.90
N ALA A 18 68.66 3.97 61.79
CA ALA A 18 67.48 4.38 61.03
C ALA A 18 67.72 4.35 59.52
N GLU A 19 68.95 4.62 59.08
CA GLU A 19 69.34 4.65 57.67
C GLU A 19 69.59 3.23 57.11
N HIS A 20 70.17 2.32 57.91
CA HIS A 20 70.57 0.98 57.44
C HIS A 20 69.78 -0.18 58.08
N GLY A 21 68.86 0.10 59.01
CA GLY A 21 68.04 -0.92 59.67
C GLY A 21 68.80 -1.88 60.60
N ALA A 22 70.05 -1.58 60.95
CA ALA A 22 70.92 -2.42 61.76
C ALA A 22 70.85 -2.08 63.26
N TYR A 23 70.88 -3.11 64.12
CA TYR A 23 70.90 -2.94 65.59
C TYR A 23 72.33 -2.65 66.07
N PRO A 24 72.55 -1.83 67.11
CA PRO A 24 73.90 -1.51 67.57
C PRO A 24 74.66 -2.76 68.06
N ASP A 25 75.84 -3.03 67.52
CA ASP A 25 76.63 -4.24 67.81
C ASP A 25 77.21 -4.31 69.25
N SER A 26 77.10 -3.24 70.04
CA SER A 26 77.67 -3.17 71.39
C SER A 26 76.60 -3.08 72.48
N GLU A 27 76.62 -4.03 73.43
CA GLU A 27 75.67 -4.13 74.55
C GLU A 27 75.65 -2.87 75.43
N HIS A 28 76.76 -2.13 75.50
CA HIS A 28 76.90 -0.87 76.23
C HIS A 28 76.15 0.32 75.60
N VAL A 29 75.82 0.25 74.31
CA VAL A 29 75.06 1.31 73.60
C VAL A 29 73.56 1.00 73.62
N ALA A 30 73.18 -0.29 73.55
CA ALA A 30 71.79 -0.72 73.64
C ALA A 30 71.17 -0.51 75.04
N SER A 31 71.98 -0.50 76.09
CA SER A 31 71.55 -0.36 77.50
C SER A 31 71.75 1.04 78.10
N ALA A 32 72.18 2.02 77.30
CA ALA A 32 72.43 3.39 77.74
C ALA A 32 71.12 4.18 77.94
N GLN A 33 70.99 4.89 79.07
CA GLN A 33 69.84 5.76 79.32
C GLN A 33 69.96 7.07 78.52
N LEU A 34 68.96 7.38 77.70
CA LEU A 34 68.87 8.63 76.94
C LEU A 34 68.62 9.82 77.88
N PRO A 35 69.57 10.75 78.08
CA PRO A 35 69.33 11.93 78.89
C PRO A 35 68.43 12.93 78.11
N PRO A 36 67.55 13.70 78.79
CA PRO A 36 66.73 14.74 78.16
C PRO A 36 67.53 15.78 77.34
N ALA A 37 68.81 15.95 77.67
CA ALA A 37 69.74 16.87 76.98
C ALA A 37 70.19 16.39 75.59
N ALA A 38 69.95 15.13 75.22
CA ALA A 38 70.36 14.56 73.93
C ALA A 38 69.28 14.66 72.83
N PHE A 39 68.02 14.94 73.19
CA PHE A 39 66.91 15.05 72.24
C PHE A 39 67.03 16.18 71.21
N PRO A 40 67.54 17.38 71.54
CA PRO A 40 67.66 18.46 70.56
C PRO A 40 68.65 18.11 69.44
N THR A 41 69.76 17.45 69.78
CA THR A 41 70.80 17.05 68.81
C THR A 41 70.34 15.89 67.92
N LEU A 42 69.53 14.97 68.47
CA LEU A 42 68.88 13.89 67.70
C LEU A 42 67.82 14.41 66.74
N LEU A 43 67.01 15.38 67.18
CA LEU A 43 66.02 16.03 66.33
C LEU A 43 66.66 16.81 65.18
N ASP A 44 67.78 17.49 65.43
CA ASP A 44 68.52 18.22 64.40
C ASP A 44 69.19 17.26 63.40
N GLY A 45 69.73 16.13 63.87
CA GLY A 45 70.26 15.06 63.02
C GLY A 45 69.19 14.38 62.15
N LEU A 46 68.03 14.07 62.72
CA LEU A 46 66.89 13.53 61.95
C LEU A 46 66.29 14.57 61.00
N ALA A 47 66.29 15.85 61.37
CA ALA A 47 65.84 16.93 60.49
C ALA A 47 66.77 17.13 59.30
N THR A 48 68.09 16.99 59.49
CA THR A 48 69.08 17.01 58.39
C THR A 48 68.98 15.79 57.49
N ALA A 49 68.80 14.58 58.05
CA ALA A 49 68.56 13.36 57.26
C ALA A 49 67.21 13.37 56.51
N ARG A 50 66.19 14.02 57.09
CA ARG A 50 64.89 14.25 56.44
C ARG A 50 64.95 15.34 55.36
N THR A 51 66.07 16.03 55.17
CA THR A 51 66.12 17.05 54.12
C THR A 51 65.85 16.40 52.76
N GLU A 52 64.83 16.95 52.10
CA GLU A 52 64.28 16.57 50.81
C GLU A 52 65.30 16.62 49.66
N ALA A 53 66.59 16.83 49.93
CA ALA A 53 67.66 16.98 48.96
C ALA A 53 68.01 15.66 48.26
N GLU A 54 68.07 14.53 48.97
CA GLU A 54 68.38 13.22 48.37
C GLU A 54 67.18 12.64 47.62
N ILE A 55 65.97 12.79 48.15
CA ILE A 55 64.73 12.41 47.44
C ILE A 55 64.57 13.24 46.15
N ARG A 56 64.91 14.54 46.17
CA ARG A 56 64.92 15.40 44.97
C ARG A 56 66.08 15.12 44.01
N ALA A 57 67.14 14.45 44.45
CA ALA A 57 68.26 14.04 43.61
C ALA A 57 67.94 12.71 42.90
N LEU A 58 67.40 11.73 43.64
CA LEU A 58 66.90 10.48 43.08
C LEU A 58 65.72 10.73 42.12
N SER A 59 64.78 11.61 42.47
CA SER A 59 63.65 11.95 41.58
C SER A 59 64.11 12.66 40.31
N ARG A 60 65.18 13.46 40.36
CA ARG A 60 65.78 14.09 39.17
C ARG A 60 66.54 13.11 38.29
N GLN A 61 67.16 12.08 38.85
CA GLN A 61 67.86 11.05 38.07
C GLN A 61 66.87 10.05 37.42
N ALA A 62 65.72 9.79 38.04
CA ALA A 62 64.67 8.91 37.50
C ALA A 62 63.66 9.61 36.57
N ALA A 63 63.55 10.95 36.62
CA ALA A 63 62.65 11.75 35.78
C ALA A 63 62.73 11.45 34.26
N PRO A 64 63.91 11.37 33.60
CA PRO A 64 63.98 11.16 32.16
C PRO A 64 63.50 9.76 31.69
N ASP A 65 63.55 8.75 32.55
CA ASP A 65 63.06 7.39 32.23
C ASP A 65 61.51 7.34 32.32
N VAL A 66 60.94 8.00 33.33
CA VAL A 66 59.48 8.13 33.49
C VAL A 66 58.86 8.96 32.37
N ASP A 67 59.50 10.06 31.96
CA ASP A 67 59.04 10.87 30.83
C ASP A 67 59.08 10.09 29.51
N GLY A 68 60.07 9.20 29.34
CA GLY A 68 60.16 8.27 28.21
C GLY A 68 58.99 7.28 28.18
N TRP A 69 58.64 6.71 29.34
CA TRP A 69 57.50 5.79 29.46
C TRP A 69 56.17 6.51 29.25
N ILE A 70 56.03 7.75 29.70
CA ILE A 70 54.84 8.58 29.45
C ILE A 70 54.72 8.88 27.95
N ALA A 71 55.83 9.17 27.26
CA ALA A 71 55.82 9.40 25.81
C ALA A 71 55.42 8.13 25.05
N GLN A 72 55.94 6.97 25.44
CA GLN A 72 55.57 5.67 24.84
C GLN A 72 54.12 5.28 25.15
N ALA A 73 53.62 5.54 26.35
CA ALA A 73 52.23 5.30 26.73
C ALA A 73 51.27 6.18 25.92
N LYS A 74 51.61 7.46 25.71
CA LYS A 74 50.83 8.36 24.83
C LYS A 74 50.86 7.92 23.37
N LEU A 75 52.02 7.45 22.89
CA LEU A 75 52.15 6.89 21.53
C LEU A 75 51.27 5.65 21.37
N LEU A 76 51.32 4.72 22.33
CA LEU A 76 50.50 3.51 22.33
C LEU A 76 49.00 3.85 22.41
N GLN A 77 48.62 4.83 23.22
CA GLN A 77 47.24 5.31 23.29
C GLN A 77 46.77 5.87 21.93
N ALA A 78 47.63 6.62 21.23
CA ALA A 78 47.33 7.11 19.88
C ALA A 78 47.23 5.97 18.86
N ASP A 79 48.06 4.94 18.96
CA ASP A 79 48.00 3.76 18.09
C ASP A 79 46.76 2.90 18.34
N ILE A 80 46.36 2.71 19.60
CA ILE A 80 45.11 2.03 19.95
C ILE A 80 43.91 2.83 19.42
N ALA A 81 43.92 4.16 19.54
CA ALA A 81 42.87 5.00 18.98
C ALA A 81 42.80 4.88 17.46
N ARG A 82 43.95 4.86 16.76
CA ARG A 82 44.01 4.63 15.31
C ARG A 82 43.50 3.24 14.92
N SER A 83 43.94 2.20 15.61
CA SER A 83 43.48 0.82 15.36
C SER A 83 41.98 0.67 15.57
N ARG A 84 41.42 1.29 16.62
CA ARG A 84 39.98 1.30 16.88
C ARG A 84 39.22 2.05 15.79
N ALA A 85 39.73 3.18 15.32
CA ALA A 85 39.12 3.93 14.23
C ALA A 85 39.11 3.10 12.92
N THR A 86 40.22 2.44 12.58
CA THR A 86 40.28 1.55 11.41
C THR A 86 39.35 0.35 11.55
N ALA A 87 39.24 -0.26 12.73
CA ALA A 87 38.31 -1.36 12.96
C ALA A 87 36.86 -0.91 12.78
N HIS A 88 36.50 0.29 13.25
CA HIS A 88 35.16 0.85 13.06
C HIS A 88 34.86 1.14 11.58
N ASP A 89 35.81 1.71 10.84
CA ASP A 89 35.68 1.94 9.38
C ASP A 89 35.51 0.61 8.61
N ILE A 90 36.24 -0.44 8.98
CA ILE A 90 36.07 -1.79 8.38
C ILE A 90 34.66 -2.35 8.66
N VAL A 91 34.14 -2.18 9.88
CA VAL A 91 32.78 -2.63 10.23
C VAL A 91 31.75 -1.83 9.44
N GLN A 92 31.89 -0.51 9.35
CA GLN A 92 31.00 0.34 8.58
C GLN A 92 31.00 -0.02 7.08
N GLN A 93 32.18 -0.33 6.52
CA GLN A 93 32.29 -0.80 5.13
C GLN A 93 31.68 -2.19 4.94
N ALA A 94 31.79 -3.09 5.93
CA ALA A 94 31.16 -4.40 5.89
C ALA A 94 29.63 -4.29 5.98
N GLU A 95 29.11 -3.44 6.86
CA GLU A 95 27.67 -3.15 6.98
C GLU A 95 27.15 -2.55 5.67
N ALA A 96 27.84 -1.55 5.10
CA ALA A 96 27.49 -0.99 3.78
C ALA A 96 27.55 -2.03 2.65
N ALA A 97 28.50 -2.98 2.70
CA ALA A 97 28.54 -4.07 1.74
C ALA A 97 27.37 -5.06 1.93
N THR A 98 26.96 -5.34 3.17
CA THR A 98 25.81 -6.21 3.43
C THR A 98 24.49 -5.60 2.95
N THR A 99 24.28 -4.30 3.14
CA THR A 99 23.11 -3.60 2.62
C THR A 99 23.10 -3.56 1.09
N LEU A 100 24.25 -3.34 0.47
CA LEU A 100 24.40 -3.42 -0.98
C LEU A 100 24.15 -4.84 -1.51
N HIS A 101 24.62 -5.88 -0.81
CA HIS A 101 24.33 -7.27 -1.18
C HIS A 101 22.85 -7.63 -1.04
N ALA A 102 22.18 -7.10 -0.01
CA ALA A 102 20.74 -7.26 0.15
C ALA A 102 19.97 -6.58 -1.00
N SER A 103 20.34 -5.36 -1.39
CA SER A 103 19.70 -4.65 -2.50
C SER A 103 19.97 -5.31 -3.86
N VAL A 104 21.18 -5.84 -4.09
CA VAL A 104 21.49 -6.62 -5.30
C VAL A 104 20.68 -7.92 -5.34
N ARG A 105 20.51 -8.60 -4.20
CA ARG A 105 19.68 -9.81 -4.12
C ARG A 105 18.21 -9.47 -4.42
N ASP A 106 17.68 -8.42 -3.82
CA ASP A 106 16.32 -7.94 -4.07
C ASP A 106 16.12 -7.58 -5.56
N ALA A 107 17.01 -6.76 -6.13
CA ALA A 107 16.99 -6.39 -7.54
C ALA A 107 17.09 -7.63 -8.47
N SER A 108 17.90 -8.63 -8.11
CA SER A 108 18.00 -9.87 -8.88
C SER A 108 16.72 -10.71 -8.83
N SER A 109 16.02 -10.72 -7.69
CA SER A 109 14.73 -11.40 -7.55
C SER A 109 13.63 -10.70 -8.36
N LYS A 110 13.61 -9.35 -8.33
CA LYS A 110 12.73 -8.53 -9.17
C LYS A 110 12.98 -8.77 -10.66
N ALA A 111 14.25 -8.83 -11.07
CA ALA A 111 14.61 -9.12 -12.46
C ALA A 111 14.19 -10.53 -12.89
N ALA A 112 14.29 -11.53 -12.00
CA ALA A 112 13.82 -12.89 -12.27
C ALA A 112 12.30 -12.94 -12.44
N LEU A 113 11.55 -12.22 -11.59
CA LEU A 113 10.10 -12.08 -11.68
C LEU A 113 9.69 -11.38 -12.98
N LEU A 114 10.31 -10.25 -13.32
CA LEU A 114 10.02 -9.56 -14.59
C LEU A 114 10.30 -10.44 -15.80
N LYS A 115 11.31 -11.32 -15.73
CA LYS A 115 11.61 -12.27 -16.79
C LYS A 115 10.55 -13.38 -16.90
N SER A 116 10.00 -13.87 -15.80
CA SER A 116 8.87 -14.82 -15.84
C SER A 116 7.59 -14.15 -16.36
N GLU A 117 7.31 -12.92 -15.95
CA GLU A 117 6.16 -12.15 -16.44
C GLU A 117 6.26 -11.87 -17.94
N LEU A 118 7.45 -11.50 -18.42
CA LEU A 118 7.67 -11.29 -19.86
C LEU A 118 7.46 -12.60 -20.65
N ALA A 119 7.95 -13.73 -20.14
CA ALA A 119 7.73 -15.04 -20.76
C ALA A 119 6.25 -15.45 -20.76
N PHE A 120 5.53 -15.16 -19.68
CA PHE A 120 4.09 -15.37 -19.59
C PHE A 120 3.33 -14.50 -20.61
N ASN A 121 3.60 -13.20 -20.62
CA ASN A 121 2.99 -12.26 -21.57
C ASN A 121 3.27 -12.64 -23.03
N ALA A 122 4.50 -13.04 -23.37
CA ALA A 122 4.82 -13.52 -24.71
C ALA A 122 4.01 -14.77 -25.09
N THR A 123 3.79 -15.69 -24.14
CA THR A 123 2.96 -16.87 -24.35
C THR A 123 1.49 -16.48 -24.53
N LEU A 124 0.98 -15.55 -23.71
CA LEU A 124 -0.39 -15.06 -23.77
C LEU A 124 -0.67 -14.36 -25.12
N THR A 125 0.21 -13.45 -25.56
CA THR A 125 0.08 -12.79 -26.86
C THR A 125 0.03 -13.81 -28.01
N ALA A 126 0.94 -14.78 -28.01
CA ALA A 126 0.94 -15.83 -29.03
C ALA A 126 -0.36 -16.68 -29.02
N THR A 127 -0.95 -16.91 -27.84
CA THR A 127 -2.24 -17.62 -27.76
C THR A 127 -3.42 -16.76 -28.23
N LEU A 128 -3.44 -15.46 -27.91
CA LEU A 128 -4.47 -14.54 -28.37
C LEU A 128 -4.42 -14.34 -29.89
N GLU A 129 -3.21 -14.28 -30.48
CA GLU A 129 -3.05 -14.24 -31.94
C GLU A 129 -3.60 -15.51 -32.62
N ARG A 130 -3.39 -16.69 -32.02
CA ARG A 130 -3.98 -17.95 -32.52
C ARG A 130 -5.49 -17.99 -32.38
N ILE A 131 -6.04 -17.49 -31.27
CA ILE A 131 -7.49 -17.36 -31.05
C ILE A 131 -8.10 -16.42 -32.09
N LYS A 132 -7.45 -15.29 -32.35
CA LYS A 132 -7.87 -14.35 -33.40
C LYS A 132 -7.87 -15.02 -34.77
N HIS A 133 -6.78 -15.70 -35.12
CA HIS A 133 -6.69 -16.43 -36.39
C HIS A 133 -7.78 -17.50 -36.53
N ALA A 134 -8.11 -18.22 -35.45
CA ALA A 134 -9.20 -19.18 -35.45
C ALA A 134 -10.58 -18.51 -35.62
N SER A 135 -10.79 -17.33 -35.03
CA SER A 135 -12.02 -16.54 -35.24
C SER A 135 -12.13 -16.04 -36.69
N ASP A 136 -11.05 -15.48 -37.24
CA ASP A 136 -11.01 -14.98 -38.62
C ASP A 136 -11.33 -16.12 -39.61
N LEU A 137 -10.80 -17.34 -39.37
CA LEU A 137 -11.15 -18.53 -40.16
C LEU A 137 -12.62 -18.95 -40.03
N LEU A 138 -13.25 -18.76 -38.87
CA LEU A 138 -14.68 -19.04 -38.70
C LEU A 138 -15.55 -17.99 -39.40
N ASP A 139 -15.13 -16.72 -39.39
CA ASP A 139 -15.78 -15.64 -40.13
C ASP A 139 -15.71 -15.90 -41.65
N GLU A 140 -14.54 -16.30 -42.14
CA GLU A 140 -14.35 -16.70 -43.54
C GLU A 140 -15.16 -17.96 -43.91
N ALA A 141 -15.19 -18.97 -43.05
CA ALA A 141 -16.00 -20.18 -43.27
C ALA A 141 -17.50 -19.85 -43.34
N GLN A 142 -17.96 -18.88 -42.54
CA GLN A 142 -19.33 -18.39 -42.57
C GLN A 142 -19.64 -17.64 -43.87
N SER A 143 -18.70 -16.83 -44.38
CA SER A 143 -18.83 -16.14 -45.67
C SER A 143 -18.89 -17.13 -46.83
N ASP A 144 -17.99 -18.12 -46.87
CA ASP A 144 -17.97 -19.15 -47.90
C ASP A 144 -19.25 -20.00 -47.89
N ALA A 145 -19.80 -20.25 -46.68
CA ALA A 145 -21.06 -20.96 -46.53
C ALA A 145 -22.28 -20.17 -47.08
N ARG A 146 -22.25 -18.83 -46.97
CA ARG A 146 -23.25 -17.93 -47.59
C ARG A 146 -23.10 -17.91 -49.12
N GLU A 147 -21.87 -17.92 -49.63
CA GLU A 147 -21.57 -17.99 -51.07
C GLU A 147 -21.79 -19.38 -51.71
N HIS A 148 -22.37 -20.33 -50.95
CA HIS A 148 -22.65 -21.72 -51.34
C HIS A 148 -21.41 -22.60 -51.63
N ASP A 149 -20.21 -22.18 -51.24
CA ASP A 149 -19.00 -23.02 -51.29
C ASP A 149 -18.84 -23.83 -50.00
N ILE A 150 -19.64 -24.90 -49.89
CA ILE A 150 -19.67 -25.80 -48.73
C ILE A 150 -18.31 -26.49 -48.51
N ILE A 151 -17.55 -26.75 -49.58
CA ILE A 151 -16.27 -27.48 -49.50
C ILE A 151 -15.20 -26.56 -48.91
N ALA A 152 -15.11 -25.31 -49.37
CA ALA A 152 -14.19 -24.32 -48.82
C ALA A 152 -14.52 -24.00 -47.34
N ALA A 153 -15.81 -23.84 -47.02
CA ALA A 153 -16.27 -23.63 -45.65
C ALA A 153 -15.87 -24.78 -44.71
N LEU A 154 -16.03 -26.04 -45.13
CA LEU A 154 -15.65 -27.21 -44.35
C LEU A 154 -14.13 -27.33 -44.14
N ASP A 155 -13.31 -26.95 -45.13
CA ASP A 155 -11.86 -26.99 -44.98
C ASP A 155 -11.36 -25.90 -44.01
N LYS A 156 -11.90 -24.67 -44.11
CA LYS A 156 -11.59 -23.59 -43.16
C LYS A 156 -12.06 -23.89 -41.74
N MET A 157 -13.24 -24.50 -41.58
CA MET A 157 -13.71 -24.98 -40.29
C MET A 157 -12.78 -26.03 -39.68
N LYS A 158 -12.29 -26.97 -40.49
CA LYS A 158 -11.36 -28.00 -40.02
C LYS A 158 -10.05 -27.38 -39.56
N GLN A 159 -9.54 -26.39 -40.30
CA GLN A 159 -8.37 -25.62 -39.89
C GLN A 159 -8.62 -24.91 -38.56
N ALA A 160 -9.78 -24.29 -38.36
CA ALA A 160 -10.17 -23.67 -37.09
C ALA A 160 -10.28 -24.69 -35.93
N ASP A 161 -10.83 -25.88 -36.17
CA ASP A 161 -10.91 -26.96 -35.18
C ASP A 161 -9.50 -27.45 -34.78
N ASP A 162 -8.61 -27.66 -35.75
CA ASP A 162 -7.21 -28.01 -35.52
C ASP A 162 -6.51 -26.93 -34.66
N PHE A 163 -6.77 -25.65 -34.89
CA PHE A 163 -6.23 -24.57 -34.04
C PHE A 163 -6.78 -24.60 -32.61
N THR A 164 -8.08 -24.83 -32.44
CA THR A 164 -8.70 -24.87 -31.10
C THR A 164 -8.27 -26.10 -30.28
N THR A 165 -8.04 -27.24 -30.95
CA THR A 165 -7.55 -28.46 -30.28
C THR A 165 -6.08 -28.36 -29.84
N HIS A 166 -5.29 -27.50 -30.49
CA HIS A 166 -3.88 -27.27 -30.18
C HIS A 166 -3.62 -26.05 -29.26
N LEU A 167 -4.63 -25.52 -28.57
CA LEU A 167 -4.51 -24.40 -27.60
C LEU A 167 -3.74 -24.75 -26.29
N GLY A 168 -3.37 -26.01 -26.08
CA GLY A 168 -2.53 -26.42 -24.95
C GLY A 168 -3.22 -26.17 -23.58
N PRO A 169 -2.56 -25.49 -22.61
CA PRO A 169 -3.13 -25.21 -21.29
C PRO A 169 -4.41 -24.36 -21.31
N PHE A 170 -4.64 -23.61 -22.40
CA PHE A 170 -5.75 -22.66 -22.51
C PHE A 170 -7.02 -23.27 -23.12
N ARG A 171 -7.04 -24.59 -23.33
CA ARG A 171 -8.20 -25.32 -23.87
C ARG A 171 -9.45 -25.17 -23.01
N ASP A 172 -9.28 -25.08 -21.69
CA ASP A 172 -10.39 -25.01 -20.73
C ASP A 172 -10.83 -23.57 -20.43
N THR A 173 -10.30 -22.58 -21.19
CA THR A 173 -10.71 -21.18 -21.01
C THR A 173 -12.09 -20.91 -21.59
N ARG A 174 -12.79 -19.91 -21.03
CA ARG A 174 -14.12 -19.48 -21.50
C ARG A 174 -14.11 -19.14 -23.00
N ILE A 175 -13.04 -18.53 -23.50
CA ILE A 175 -12.88 -18.14 -24.92
C ILE A 175 -12.78 -19.37 -25.82
N ALA A 176 -12.00 -20.39 -25.43
CA ALA A 176 -11.95 -21.66 -26.15
C ALA A 176 -13.32 -22.36 -26.17
N GLY A 177 -14.07 -22.27 -25.07
CA GLY A 177 -15.47 -22.74 -24.99
C GLY A 177 -16.41 -22.01 -25.96
N VAL A 178 -16.29 -20.69 -26.08
CA VAL A 178 -17.08 -19.89 -27.03
C VAL A 178 -16.73 -20.23 -28.47
N LEU A 179 -15.44 -20.35 -28.81
CA LEU A 179 -15.00 -20.77 -30.14
C LEU A 179 -15.52 -22.18 -30.48
N HIS A 180 -15.49 -23.11 -29.53
CA HIS A 180 -16.00 -24.45 -29.73
C HIS A 180 -17.53 -24.47 -29.89
N LYS A 181 -18.27 -23.63 -29.15
CA LYS A 181 -19.72 -23.43 -29.34
C LYS A 181 -19.99 -22.93 -30.77
N ARG A 182 -19.26 -21.90 -31.22
CA ARG A 182 -19.40 -21.31 -32.55
C ARG A 182 -19.10 -22.31 -33.67
N LEU A 183 -18.02 -23.07 -33.53
CA LEU A 183 -17.64 -24.14 -34.47
C LEU A 183 -18.74 -25.20 -34.59
N ASN A 184 -19.30 -25.66 -33.46
CA ASN A 184 -20.37 -26.65 -33.46
C ASN A 184 -21.66 -26.10 -34.09
N GLN A 185 -22.01 -24.86 -33.82
CA GLN A 185 -23.16 -24.21 -34.44
C GLN A 185 -23.00 -24.15 -35.97
N LEU A 186 -21.87 -23.65 -36.46
CA LEU A 186 -21.61 -23.53 -37.90
C LEU A 186 -21.59 -24.90 -38.58
N ARG A 187 -21.09 -25.95 -37.88
CA ARG A 187 -21.16 -27.34 -38.34
C ARG A 187 -22.60 -27.82 -38.50
N ASP A 188 -23.44 -27.57 -37.51
CA ASP A 188 -24.83 -28.02 -37.51
C ASP A 188 -25.63 -27.29 -38.63
N ALA A 189 -25.32 -26.01 -38.88
CA ALA A 189 -25.88 -25.23 -39.99
C ALA A 189 -25.54 -25.81 -41.37
N LEU A 190 -24.25 -26.12 -41.59
CA LEU A 190 -23.80 -26.73 -42.84
C LEU A 190 -24.40 -28.13 -43.02
N ALA A 191 -24.52 -28.90 -41.94
CA ALA A 191 -25.17 -30.21 -41.97
C ALA A 191 -26.65 -30.10 -42.35
N GLU A 192 -27.37 -29.11 -41.81
CA GLU A 192 -28.77 -28.86 -42.15
C GLU A 192 -28.91 -28.42 -43.61
N ASN A 193 -28.08 -27.50 -44.08
CA ASN A 193 -28.08 -27.04 -45.47
C ASN A 193 -27.75 -28.17 -46.45
N ALA A 194 -26.74 -29.00 -46.16
CA ALA A 194 -26.41 -30.17 -46.97
C ALA A 194 -27.57 -31.19 -46.99
N THR A 195 -28.23 -31.41 -45.85
CA THR A 195 -29.40 -32.31 -45.75
C THR A 195 -30.59 -31.75 -46.51
N ARG A 196 -30.82 -30.44 -46.47
CA ARG A 196 -31.87 -29.75 -47.22
C ARG A 196 -31.62 -29.85 -48.73
N ALA A 197 -30.39 -29.58 -49.17
CA ALA A 197 -29.98 -29.74 -50.57
C ALA A 197 -30.14 -31.20 -51.04
N TRP A 198 -29.76 -32.17 -50.21
CA TRP A 198 -29.93 -33.58 -50.50
C TRP A 198 -31.41 -33.99 -50.67
N ASN A 199 -32.27 -33.54 -49.77
CA ASN A 199 -33.71 -33.83 -49.81
C ASN A 199 -34.42 -33.17 -51.02
N LEU A 200 -33.90 -32.04 -51.51
CA LEU A 200 -34.38 -31.41 -52.74
C LEU A 200 -33.93 -32.16 -54.00
N LEU A 201 -32.72 -32.72 -53.99
CA LEU A 201 -32.16 -33.49 -55.11
C LEU A 201 -32.77 -34.88 -55.23
N LEU A 202 -33.06 -35.54 -54.11
CA LEU A 202 -33.54 -36.93 -54.07
C LEU A 202 -34.95 -37.01 -53.45
N VAL A 203 -35.96 -36.99 -54.31
CA VAL A 203 -37.34 -37.26 -53.90
C VAL A 203 -37.61 -38.75 -54.08
N ALA A 204 -37.63 -39.48 -52.96
CA ALA A 204 -37.95 -40.90 -52.92
C ALA A 204 -39.45 -41.10 -52.65
N ASP A 205 -40.19 -41.58 -53.64
CA ASP A 205 -41.59 -41.97 -53.49
C ASP A 205 -41.68 -43.41 -52.95
N ILE A 206 -41.80 -43.53 -51.63
CA ILE A 206 -41.87 -44.81 -50.89
C ILE A 206 -43.08 -45.66 -51.32
N PRO A 207 -44.32 -45.11 -51.45
CA PRO A 207 -45.45 -45.89 -51.95
C PRO A 207 -45.36 -46.23 -53.45
N GLY A 208 -44.72 -45.40 -54.28
CA GLY A 208 -44.52 -45.66 -55.72
C GLY A 208 -43.30 -46.50 -56.10
N ARG A 209 -42.38 -46.79 -55.16
CA ARG A 209 -41.07 -47.46 -55.40
C ARG A 209 -40.25 -46.80 -56.52
N SER A 210 -40.30 -45.47 -56.64
CA SER A 210 -39.50 -44.73 -57.61
C SER A 210 -38.71 -43.63 -56.92
N ALA A 211 -37.47 -43.43 -57.34
CA ALA A 211 -36.64 -42.32 -56.90
C ALA A 211 -36.43 -41.40 -58.09
N THR A 212 -36.81 -40.14 -57.95
CA THR A 212 -36.61 -39.11 -58.97
C THR A 212 -35.47 -38.19 -58.53
N ILE A 213 -34.41 -38.15 -59.35
CA ILE A 213 -33.31 -37.20 -59.18
C ILE A 213 -33.74 -35.91 -59.87
N ASN A 214 -33.87 -34.84 -59.09
CA ASN A 214 -34.38 -33.57 -59.60
C ASN A 214 -33.23 -32.75 -60.21
N ASP A 215 -33.24 -32.54 -61.53
CA ASP A 215 -32.16 -31.92 -62.32
C ASP A 215 -32.20 -30.37 -62.30
N GLN A 216 -33.01 -29.77 -61.43
CA GLN A 216 -33.20 -28.31 -61.29
C GLN A 216 -32.74 -27.74 -59.93
N ALA A 217 -31.86 -28.46 -59.21
CA ALA A 217 -31.40 -28.04 -57.89
C ALA A 217 -30.63 -26.71 -57.88
N ASP A 218 -30.07 -26.27 -59.00
CA ASP A 218 -29.33 -25.00 -59.12
C ASP A 218 -30.21 -23.75 -58.87
N LYS A 219 -31.55 -23.86 -58.93
CA LYS A 219 -32.47 -22.73 -58.74
C LYS A 219 -33.04 -22.59 -57.33
N ALA A 220 -32.76 -23.53 -56.43
CA ALA A 220 -33.23 -23.47 -55.04
C ALA A 220 -32.22 -22.77 -54.10
N GLY A 221 -31.06 -22.34 -54.60
CA GLY A 221 -30.05 -21.61 -53.83
C GLY A 221 -30.47 -20.18 -53.45
N GLU A 222 -31.31 -19.52 -54.27
CA GLU A 222 -31.73 -18.12 -54.05
C GLU A 222 -32.66 -17.92 -52.84
N GLU A 223 -33.31 -18.97 -52.31
CA GLU A 223 -34.16 -18.90 -51.11
C GLU A 223 -33.43 -19.28 -49.81
N ALA A 224 -32.16 -19.69 -49.88
CA ALA A 224 -31.38 -20.11 -48.71
C ALA A 224 -30.59 -18.96 -48.03
N ASP A 225 -30.56 -17.78 -48.65
CA ASP A 225 -29.84 -16.60 -48.16
C ASP A 225 -30.48 -16.02 -46.88
N GLU A 226 -31.81 -16.14 -46.74
CA GLU A 226 -32.57 -15.65 -45.58
C GLU A 226 -32.26 -16.43 -44.28
N GLY A 227 -31.73 -17.66 -44.39
CA GLY A 227 -31.43 -18.50 -43.23
C GLY A 227 -30.15 -18.11 -42.48
N TRP A 228 -29.25 -17.37 -43.14
CA TRP A 228 -27.95 -16.97 -42.57
C TRP A 228 -27.96 -15.58 -41.93
N ASP A 229 -28.98 -14.75 -42.21
CA ASP A 229 -29.20 -13.45 -41.58
C ASP A 229 -29.86 -13.57 -40.20
N ALA A 230 -30.53 -14.68 -39.92
CA ALA A 230 -31.10 -14.98 -38.60
C ALA A 230 -30.03 -15.29 -37.52
N TRP A 231 -28.76 -15.44 -37.91
CA TRP A 231 -27.64 -15.84 -37.04
C TRP A 231 -27.08 -14.71 -36.18
N ASP A 232 -27.26 -13.44 -36.57
CA ASP A 232 -26.75 -12.28 -35.81
C ASP A 232 -27.63 -11.93 -34.60
N ASN A 233 -28.89 -12.39 -34.56
CA ASN A 233 -29.85 -11.92 -33.56
C ASN A 233 -30.01 -12.84 -32.32
N ASP A 234 -29.70 -14.14 -32.41
CA ASP A 234 -30.15 -15.12 -31.40
C ASP A 234 -29.30 -15.19 -30.11
N ASP A 235 -28.08 -14.62 -30.08
CA ASP A 235 -27.26 -14.56 -28.86
C ASP A 235 -27.37 -13.18 -28.13
N SER A 236 -27.99 -12.16 -28.74
CA SER A 236 -28.21 -10.86 -28.09
C SER A 236 -29.45 -10.81 -27.19
N GLU A 237 -30.48 -11.61 -27.49
CA GLU A 237 -31.74 -11.61 -26.73
C GLU A 237 -31.71 -12.55 -25.51
N LYS A 238 -30.94 -13.66 -25.56
CA LYS A 238 -30.92 -14.66 -24.48
C LYS A 238 -30.11 -14.29 -23.23
N LEU A 239 -29.22 -13.29 -23.29
CA LEU A 239 -28.61 -12.71 -22.07
C LEU A 239 -29.57 -11.76 -21.32
N SER A 240 -30.63 -11.29 -21.97
CA SER A 240 -31.57 -10.30 -21.42
C SER A 240 -32.79 -10.91 -20.70
N GLU A 241 -33.05 -12.21 -20.89
CA GLU A 241 -34.18 -12.92 -20.27
C GLU A 241 -33.81 -13.70 -19.00
N ALA A 242 -32.55 -14.08 -18.81
CA ALA A 242 -32.11 -14.73 -17.56
C ALA A 242 -32.08 -13.77 -16.36
N THR A 243 -32.04 -12.46 -16.59
CA THR A 243 -32.04 -11.41 -15.56
C THR A 243 -33.45 -10.94 -15.15
N LYS A 244 -34.51 -11.42 -15.82
CA LYS A 244 -35.90 -10.99 -15.54
C LYS A 244 -36.74 -11.98 -14.72
N ALA A 245 -36.21 -13.15 -14.38
CA ALA A 245 -37.00 -14.21 -13.73
C ALA A 245 -36.88 -14.30 -12.20
N GLU A 246 -36.02 -13.50 -11.54
CA GLU A 246 -35.86 -13.55 -10.07
C GLU A 246 -36.48 -12.35 -9.32
N ASP A 247 -36.99 -11.33 -10.01
CA ASP A 247 -37.39 -10.05 -9.37
C ASP A 247 -38.89 -9.89 -9.08
N GLU A 248 -39.70 -10.94 -9.24
CA GLU A 248 -41.13 -10.93 -8.88
C GLU A 248 -41.47 -11.93 -7.79
N LYS A 249 -41.13 -11.59 -6.53
CA LYS A 249 -42.01 -11.85 -5.38
C LYS A 249 -41.60 -11.08 -4.12
N GLN A 250 -42.55 -10.27 -3.68
CA GLN A 250 -42.74 -9.66 -2.34
C GLN A 250 -42.03 -8.35 -2.05
N GLY A 251 -42.70 -7.26 -2.44
CA GLY A 251 -42.75 -6.06 -1.61
C GLY A 251 -43.80 -6.17 -0.51
N THR A 252 -43.54 -5.59 0.66
CA THR A 252 -44.52 -4.77 1.37
C THR A 252 -43.78 -3.76 2.25
N LEU A 253 -44.09 -2.47 2.09
CA LEU A 253 -43.51 -1.34 2.82
C LEU A 253 -43.89 -1.35 4.31
N HIS A 254 -42.92 -1.00 5.17
CA HIS A 254 -43.16 -0.19 6.35
C HIS A 254 -42.16 0.98 6.38
N VAL A 255 -42.67 2.18 6.66
CA VAL A 255 -41.93 3.43 6.74
C VAL A 255 -41.65 3.68 8.21
N GLU A 256 -40.38 3.71 8.59
CA GLU A 256 -39.92 4.38 9.80
C GLU A 256 -38.67 5.19 9.46
N GLU A 257 -38.69 6.46 9.87
CA GLU A 257 -37.56 7.39 9.87
C GLU A 257 -36.60 6.91 10.96
N GLU A 258 -35.35 6.58 10.65
CA GLU A 258 -34.28 6.46 11.65
C GLU A 258 -32.91 6.58 10.97
N ASP A 259 -32.19 7.62 11.42
CA ASP A 259 -30.76 7.79 11.68
C ASP A 259 -29.70 7.14 10.79
N MET A 260 -28.70 7.97 10.43
CA MET A 260 -27.53 7.59 9.65
C MET A 260 -26.66 6.61 10.46
N ASP A 261 -26.86 5.31 10.21
CA ASP A 261 -26.08 4.23 10.81
C ASP A 261 -24.58 4.33 10.48
N ALA A 262 -23.78 4.15 11.53
CA ALA A 262 -22.32 4.22 11.55
C ALA A 262 -21.63 3.03 10.85
N ASP A 263 -22.41 2.08 10.33
CA ASP A 263 -21.94 0.80 9.78
C ASP A 263 -21.46 0.89 8.32
N ALA A 264 -21.49 2.08 7.71
CA ALA A 264 -20.97 2.33 6.37
C ALA A 264 -19.42 2.36 6.29
N TRP A 265 -18.73 2.23 7.43
CA TRP A 265 -17.28 2.34 7.53
C TRP A 265 -16.73 1.14 8.30
N GLY A 266 -16.28 0.11 7.55
CA GLY A 266 -15.83 -1.19 8.04
C GLY A 266 -14.88 -1.14 9.24
N LEU A 267 -15.46 -1.28 10.42
CA LEU A 267 -14.85 -1.78 11.64
C LEU A 267 -15.35 -3.21 11.78
N ASP A 268 -14.62 -4.17 11.19
CA ASP A 268 -14.76 -5.56 11.62
C ASP A 268 -13.83 -5.75 12.82
N ASP A 269 -14.47 -5.96 13.97
CA ASP A 269 -13.90 -6.49 15.20
C ASP A 269 -13.58 -7.98 15.01
N ASP A 270 -12.31 -8.34 15.09
CA ASP A 270 -11.88 -9.72 15.34
C ASP A 270 -11.01 -9.75 16.60
N ALA A 271 -11.66 -9.89 17.75
CA ALA A 271 -11.05 -10.39 18.97
C ALA A 271 -12.06 -11.25 19.71
N GLU A 272 -11.93 -12.58 19.61
CA GLU A 272 -12.09 -13.48 20.75
C GLU A 272 -11.56 -14.89 20.40
N GLY A 273 -10.77 -15.42 21.32
CA GLY A 273 -10.03 -16.66 21.18
C GLY A 273 -10.72 -17.90 21.75
N ASP A 274 -10.41 -19.01 21.08
CA ASP A 274 -9.63 -20.13 21.62
C ASP A 274 -10.30 -21.48 21.98
N ASN A 275 -9.56 -22.52 21.58
CA ASN A 275 -9.48 -23.91 22.07
C ASN A 275 -10.54 -24.98 21.67
N ALA A 276 -10.17 -25.89 20.75
CA ALA A 276 -9.70 -27.25 21.12
C ALA A 276 -9.85 -28.34 20.03
N THR A 277 -8.80 -29.16 19.95
CA THR A 277 -8.69 -30.58 19.52
C THR A 277 -8.49 -30.97 18.05
N GLU A 278 -7.29 -31.52 17.83
CA GLU A 278 -6.86 -32.31 16.68
C GLU A 278 -7.74 -33.55 16.43
N THR A 279 -8.08 -33.81 15.18
CA THR A 279 -8.03 -35.17 14.60
C THR A 279 -7.90 -35.08 13.07
N LYS A 280 -6.75 -35.53 12.56
CA LYS A 280 -6.51 -35.73 11.12
C LYS A 280 -7.31 -36.94 10.61
N SER A 281 -8.05 -36.76 9.51
CA SER A 281 -8.13 -37.76 8.44
C SER A 281 -8.67 -37.16 7.13
N GLU A 282 -8.05 -37.59 6.04
CA GLU A 282 -8.11 -37.10 4.65
C GLU A 282 -9.44 -37.36 3.92
N LYS A 283 -9.90 -36.39 3.12
CA LYS A 283 -10.15 -36.51 1.65
C LYS A 283 -10.75 -35.20 1.11
N GLY A 284 -10.19 -34.70 0.01
CA GLY A 284 -10.48 -33.38 -0.52
C GLY A 284 -11.61 -33.29 -1.55
N SER A 285 -11.91 -32.05 -1.92
CA SER A 285 -12.30 -31.64 -3.28
C SER A 285 -12.45 -30.10 -3.32
N LYS A 286 -11.80 -29.50 -4.33
CA LYS A 286 -12.08 -28.23 -5.06
C LYS A 286 -12.97 -27.15 -4.42
N GLY A 287 -12.42 -25.93 -4.36
CA GLY A 287 -13.14 -24.66 -4.32
C GLY A 287 -12.17 -23.48 -4.50
N ASN A 288 -12.55 -22.53 -5.34
CA ASN A 288 -11.82 -21.38 -5.91
C ASN A 288 -11.40 -20.31 -4.88
N PRO A 289 -10.46 -19.41 -5.21
CA PRO A 289 -10.83 -18.00 -5.25
C PRO A 289 -10.35 -17.26 -6.52
N GLU A 290 -11.32 -16.71 -7.25
CA GLU A 290 -11.21 -15.50 -8.09
C GLU A 290 -10.82 -14.34 -7.15
N GLU A 291 -9.78 -13.52 -7.35
CA GLU A 291 -9.32 -12.79 -8.54
C GLU A 291 -10.43 -12.02 -9.23
N GLU A 292 -10.62 -10.78 -8.77
CA GLU A 292 -11.20 -9.69 -9.54
C GLU A 292 -10.10 -8.66 -9.79
N ASP A 293 -9.39 -8.87 -10.89
CA ASP A 293 -8.65 -7.86 -11.63
C ASP A 293 -9.65 -7.00 -12.41
N THR A 294 -9.62 -5.68 -12.22
CA THR A 294 -9.66 -4.75 -13.36
C THR A 294 -9.04 -3.42 -12.93
N ASP A 295 -7.86 -3.10 -13.47
CA ASP A 295 -7.55 -1.78 -14.04
C ASP A 295 -6.16 -1.84 -14.70
N ALA A 296 -6.12 -2.53 -15.84
CA ALA A 296 -5.13 -2.31 -16.87
C ALA A 296 -5.61 -1.17 -17.75
N TRP A 297 -4.96 0.01 -17.74
CA TRP A 297 -4.77 0.92 -18.89
C TRP A 297 -3.88 2.10 -18.48
N GLY A 298 -2.68 2.22 -19.09
CA GLY A 298 -1.86 3.43 -19.00
C GLY A 298 -0.36 3.19 -19.20
N TRP A 299 0.03 2.80 -20.42
CA TRP A 299 1.44 2.70 -20.83
C TRP A 299 2.11 4.07 -20.84
N GLY A 300 3.32 4.06 -20.30
CA GLY A 300 4.17 5.22 -20.08
C GLY A 300 4.64 5.95 -21.33
N GLU A 301 5.01 7.19 -21.06
CA GLU A 301 5.81 8.06 -21.88
C GLU A 301 7.30 7.65 -21.84
N ASP A 302 8.02 8.27 -22.79
CA ASP A 302 9.48 8.43 -22.94
C ASP A 302 10.17 7.33 -23.80
N GLU A 303 10.90 7.66 -24.86
CA GLU A 303 11.90 8.73 -24.99
C GLU A 303 12.15 9.19 -26.45
N GLU A 304 12.68 10.41 -26.55
CA GLU A 304 13.21 11.07 -27.75
C GLU A 304 14.49 10.43 -28.29
N ALA A 305 14.71 10.52 -29.61
CA ALA A 305 16.03 10.78 -30.20
C ALA A 305 15.95 11.28 -31.66
N GLY A 306 16.35 12.54 -31.89
CA GLY A 306 17.42 12.92 -32.82
C GLY A 306 17.26 12.84 -34.34
N ASP A 307 16.96 14.01 -34.94
CA ASP A 307 17.61 14.68 -36.09
C ASP A 307 17.68 14.01 -37.49
N ALA A 308 17.12 14.70 -38.51
CA ALA A 308 17.88 15.33 -39.61
C ALA A 308 16.98 15.81 -40.77
N GLY A 309 17.13 17.08 -41.18
CA GLY A 309 17.28 17.40 -42.61
C GLY A 309 16.15 18.11 -43.38
N ALA A 310 16.18 19.45 -43.29
CA ALA A 310 16.19 20.39 -44.43
C ALA A 310 14.92 20.74 -45.27
N ALA A 311 14.65 22.06 -45.23
CA ALA A 311 14.39 22.98 -46.34
C ALA A 311 12.97 23.10 -46.95
N ASP A 312 12.28 24.15 -46.48
CA ASP A 312 11.83 25.33 -47.24
C ASP A 312 11.21 25.11 -48.64
N ASN A 313 9.90 25.34 -48.77
CA ASN A 313 9.46 26.48 -49.58
C ASN A 313 7.99 26.88 -49.33
N GLN A 314 7.84 28.12 -48.93
CA GLN A 314 6.61 28.89 -48.78
C GLN A 314 6.14 29.41 -50.14
N LYS A 315 4.89 29.13 -50.57
CA LYS A 315 3.99 30.19 -51.08
C LYS A 315 2.56 29.74 -51.38
N VAL A 316 1.68 30.35 -50.60
CA VAL A 316 0.39 30.97 -50.98
C VAL A 316 0.36 31.40 -52.45
N VAL A 317 -0.81 31.30 -53.10
CA VAL A 317 -1.49 32.42 -53.81
C VAL A 317 -2.81 31.92 -54.44
N ALA A 318 -3.89 32.58 -54.01
CA ALA A 318 -5.17 32.66 -54.72
C ALA A 318 -5.01 33.45 -56.01
N THR A 319 -5.76 33.22 -57.09
CA THR A 319 -6.01 34.29 -58.06
C THR A 319 -7.34 34.16 -58.82
N GLN A 320 -7.93 35.33 -58.99
CA GLN A 320 -9.08 35.76 -59.77
C GLN A 320 -8.98 35.49 -61.29
N GLN A 321 -10.07 35.86 -61.96
CA GLN A 321 -10.52 35.54 -63.31
C GLN A 321 -9.82 36.27 -64.50
N GLN A 322 -10.17 35.76 -65.71
CA GLN A 322 -10.29 36.39 -67.05
C GLN A 322 -9.07 36.42 -68.00
N PRO A 323 -9.25 36.55 -69.35
CA PRO A 323 -10.18 35.87 -70.28
C PRO A 323 -9.57 35.49 -71.68
N SER A 324 -10.38 34.82 -72.52
CA SER A 324 -10.43 34.82 -74.02
C SER A 324 -9.46 33.96 -74.89
N LYS A 325 -10.05 33.33 -75.94
CA LYS A 325 -9.55 32.40 -77.00
C LYS A 325 -8.76 33.15 -78.14
N PRO A 326 -8.33 32.54 -79.29
CA PRO A 326 -8.29 31.13 -79.77
C PRO A 326 -6.99 30.66 -80.51
N ASN A 327 -6.99 29.37 -80.87
CA ASN A 327 -6.36 28.69 -82.03
C ASN A 327 -4.88 28.26 -82.03
N GLY A 328 -4.70 26.93 -82.06
CA GLY A 328 -4.00 26.21 -83.12
C GLY A 328 -2.55 25.76 -82.86
N GLY A 329 -2.33 24.46 -82.74
CA GLY A 329 -0.99 23.86 -82.84
C GLY A 329 -0.85 22.55 -82.06
N THR A 330 -0.91 21.44 -82.79
CA THR A 330 -0.70 20.05 -82.35
C THR A 330 0.68 19.78 -81.75
N GLU A 331 0.74 19.23 -80.53
CA GLU A 331 1.75 18.23 -80.14
C GLU A 331 1.12 17.22 -79.16
N ARG A 332 1.37 15.93 -79.42
CA ARG A 332 0.90 14.79 -78.61
C ARG A 332 1.84 14.61 -77.42
N SER A 333 1.31 14.67 -76.20
CA SER A 333 1.97 14.18 -74.99
C SER A 333 0.98 13.46 -74.07
N ALA A 334 1.25 12.16 -73.86
CA ALA A 334 0.80 11.18 -72.84
C ALA A 334 -0.62 11.28 -72.21
N PRO A 335 -1.32 10.14 -71.98
CA PRO A 335 -2.63 10.14 -71.35
C PRO A 335 -2.50 10.59 -69.89
N GLN A 336 -2.97 11.80 -69.57
CA GLN A 336 -3.33 12.17 -68.20
C GLN A 336 -4.65 11.46 -67.90
N GLU A 337 -4.62 10.46 -67.03
CA GLU A 337 -5.81 9.95 -66.35
C GLU A 337 -6.44 11.13 -65.60
N ARG A 338 -7.44 11.76 -66.23
CA ARG A 338 -8.30 12.73 -65.58
C ARG A 338 -9.28 11.93 -64.75
N GLU A 339 -9.01 11.85 -63.46
CA GLU A 339 -9.96 11.35 -62.47
C GLU A 339 -11.23 12.23 -62.53
N LEU A 340 -12.23 11.74 -63.25
CA LEU A 340 -13.55 12.37 -63.38
C LEU A 340 -14.37 12.00 -62.15
N THR A 341 -14.19 12.73 -61.04
CA THR A 341 -15.10 12.60 -59.90
C THR A 341 -16.44 13.25 -60.26
N LEU A 342 -17.42 12.44 -60.67
CA LEU A 342 -18.82 12.86 -60.81
C LEU A 342 -19.32 13.29 -59.43
N ARG A 343 -19.58 14.59 -59.23
CA ARG A 343 -20.13 15.13 -57.99
C ARG A 343 -21.62 15.42 -58.18
N GLU A 344 -22.46 14.56 -57.62
CA GLU A 344 -23.89 14.81 -57.49
C GLU A 344 -24.17 15.63 -56.23
N LYS A 345 -25.15 16.54 -56.31
CA LYS A 345 -25.59 17.34 -55.18
C LYS A 345 -26.97 16.86 -54.74
N TYR A 346 -27.13 16.54 -53.46
CA TYR A 346 -28.40 16.23 -52.83
C TYR A 346 -28.70 17.21 -51.70
N THR A 347 -29.98 17.34 -51.33
CA THR A 347 -30.43 18.21 -50.23
C THR A 347 -30.60 17.39 -48.96
N VAL A 348 -30.04 17.88 -47.86
CA VAL A 348 -30.14 17.27 -46.51
C VAL A 348 -30.82 18.27 -45.57
N THR A 349 -31.45 17.77 -44.51
CA THR A 349 -31.94 18.59 -43.40
C THR A 349 -30.76 19.22 -42.64
N GLY A 350 -30.99 20.25 -41.81
CA GLY A 350 -29.94 20.80 -40.92
C GLY A 350 -29.55 19.92 -39.71
N ILE A 351 -30.19 18.76 -39.53
CA ILE A 351 -29.93 17.84 -38.41
C ILE A 351 -28.48 17.31 -38.39
N PRO A 352 -27.88 16.85 -39.51
CA PRO A 352 -26.49 16.38 -39.52
C PRO A 352 -25.51 17.46 -39.09
N ASP A 353 -25.72 18.71 -39.50
CA ASP A 353 -24.86 19.83 -39.09
C ASP A 353 -24.95 20.07 -37.57
N ALA A 354 -26.16 20.03 -36.99
CA ALA A 354 -26.35 20.14 -35.54
C ALA A 354 -25.73 18.97 -34.76
N ILE A 355 -25.81 17.73 -35.28
CA ILE A 355 -25.15 16.57 -34.67
C ILE A 355 -23.64 16.72 -34.73
N MET A 356 -23.11 17.15 -35.89
CA MET A 356 -21.68 17.40 -36.04
C MET A 356 -21.18 18.47 -35.09
N GLU A 357 -21.96 19.53 -34.85
CA GLU A 357 -21.64 20.57 -33.85
C GLU A 357 -21.51 19.98 -32.44
N VAL A 358 -22.46 19.15 -32.01
CA VAL A 358 -22.39 18.45 -30.70
C VAL A 358 -21.15 17.56 -30.62
N ILE A 359 -20.86 16.77 -31.66
CA ILE A 359 -19.67 15.91 -31.68
C ILE A 359 -18.39 16.74 -31.56
N THR A 360 -18.29 17.85 -32.32
CA THR A 360 -17.12 18.72 -32.23
C THR A 360 -16.98 19.37 -30.87
N GLN A 361 -18.10 19.72 -30.21
CA GLN A 361 -18.09 20.27 -28.87
C GLN A 361 -17.61 19.23 -27.84
N VAL A 362 -18.13 17.99 -27.90
CA VAL A 362 -17.71 16.90 -27.00
C VAL A 362 -16.21 16.61 -27.14
N ILE A 363 -15.67 16.64 -28.37
CA ILE A 363 -14.23 16.47 -28.60
C ILE A 363 -13.43 17.63 -27.97
N ALA A 364 -13.89 18.88 -28.15
CA ALA A 364 -13.23 20.05 -27.58
C ALA A 364 -13.25 20.01 -26.04
N ASP A 365 -14.37 19.63 -25.43
CA ASP A 365 -14.52 19.47 -23.99
C ASP A 365 -13.61 18.36 -23.45
N ALA A 366 -13.54 17.21 -24.14
CA ALA A 366 -12.65 16.11 -23.78
C ALA A 366 -11.17 16.52 -23.83
N GLN A 367 -10.77 17.28 -24.85
CA GLN A 367 -9.41 17.82 -24.96
C GLN A 367 -9.08 18.82 -23.85
N ALA A 368 -10.04 19.67 -23.48
CA ALA A 368 -9.87 20.62 -22.38
C ALA A 368 -9.73 19.89 -21.02
N LEU A 369 -10.54 18.84 -20.79
CA LEU A 369 -10.44 18.01 -19.59
C LEU A 369 -9.12 17.23 -19.51
N ALA A 370 -8.63 16.70 -20.64
CA ALA A 370 -7.36 16.00 -20.71
C ALA A 370 -6.14 16.91 -20.42
N GLN A 371 -6.26 18.22 -20.67
CA GLN A 371 -5.22 19.20 -20.35
C GLN A 371 -5.25 19.66 -18.88
N SER A 372 -6.30 19.30 -18.12
CA SER A 372 -6.36 19.59 -16.70
C SER A 372 -5.28 18.81 -15.97
N LYS A 373 -4.46 19.49 -15.15
CA LYS A 373 -3.39 18.85 -14.38
C LYS A 373 -4.00 17.76 -13.50
N SER A 374 -3.46 16.54 -13.60
CA SER A 374 -3.95 15.40 -12.83
C SER A 374 -3.92 15.71 -11.33
N VAL A 375 -5.12 15.66 -10.72
CA VAL A 375 -5.34 15.79 -9.27
C VAL A 375 -4.57 14.71 -8.50
N ALA A 376 -4.17 13.62 -9.18
CA ALA A 376 -3.46 12.49 -8.59
C ALA A 376 -2.07 12.83 -8.01
N PHE A 377 -1.43 13.93 -8.41
CA PHE A 377 -0.10 14.32 -7.92
C PHE A 377 -0.13 15.21 -6.67
N LEU A 378 -1.32 15.63 -6.22
CA LEU A 378 -1.44 16.41 -5.00
C LEU A 378 -1.42 15.47 -3.79
N PRO A 379 -0.79 15.85 -2.65
CA PRO A 379 -0.85 15.07 -1.40
C PRO A 379 -2.28 14.79 -0.93
N THR A 380 -3.25 15.61 -1.34
CA THR A 380 -4.69 15.47 -1.05
C THR A 380 -5.50 14.95 -2.24
N GLY A 381 -4.85 14.44 -3.28
CA GLY A 381 -5.47 14.08 -4.55
C GLY A 381 -6.61 13.08 -4.40
N ASN A 382 -6.43 12.05 -3.58
CA ASN A 382 -7.47 11.06 -3.31
C ASN A 382 -8.67 11.64 -2.54
N MET A 383 -8.44 12.57 -1.60
CA MET A 383 -9.53 13.24 -0.87
C MET A 383 -10.32 14.19 -1.77
N LEU A 384 -9.63 14.86 -2.71
CA LEU A 384 -10.29 15.67 -3.74
C LEU A 384 -11.08 14.79 -4.70
N ALA A 385 -10.50 13.68 -5.16
CA ALA A 385 -11.21 12.71 -6.02
C ALA A 385 -12.48 12.16 -5.32
N TYR A 386 -12.40 11.87 -4.02
CA TYR A 386 -13.56 11.49 -3.22
C TYR A 386 -14.64 12.59 -3.21
N ASN A 387 -14.27 13.82 -2.91
CA ASN A 387 -15.19 14.95 -2.87
C ASN A 387 -15.82 15.25 -4.23
N ASP A 388 -15.00 15.33 -5.27
CA ASP A 388 -15.41 15.68 -6.63
C ASP A 388 -16.36 14.62 -7.19
N SER A 389 -16.05 13.34 -6.99
CA SER A 389 -16.90 12.23 -7.41
C SER A 389 -18.23 12.23 -6.65
N THR A 390 -18.20 12.45 -5.34
CA THR A 390 -19.42 12.54 -4.51
C THR A 390 -20.28 13.73 -4.93
N ARG A 391 -19.66 14.88 -5.20
CA ARG A 391 -20.33 16.09 -5.68
C ARG A 391 -20.98 15.85 -7.04
N LEU A 392 -20.25 15.24 -7.97
CA LEU A 392 -20.71 14.94 -9.32
C LEU A 392 -21.90 13.98 -9.29
N VAL A 393 -21.84 12.92 -8.49
CA VAL A 393 -22.95 11.97 -8.32
C VAL A 393 -24.21 12.69 -7.82
N ASN A 394 -24.08 13.56 -6.83
CA ASN A 394 -25.21 14.30 -6.28
C ASN A 394 -25.82 15.28 -7.32
N GLU A 395 -24.98 16.03 -8.04
CA GLU A 395 -25.45 16.94 -9.09
C GLU A 395 -26.16 16.22 -10.24
N VAL A 396 -25.61 15.07 -10.68
CA VAL A 396 -26.23 14.29 -11.75
C VAL A 396 -27.55 13.67 -11.28
N ARG A 397 -27.64 13.20 -10.02
CA ARG A 397 -28.91 12.73 -9.44
C ARG A 397 -29.95 13.85 -9.41
N ASP A 398 -29.59 15.02 -8.92
CA ASP A 398 -30.48 16.19 -8.88
C ASP A 398 -30.95 16.61 -10.29
N PHE A 399 -30.03 16.60 -11.26
CA PHE A 399 -30.34 16.85 -12.66
C PHE A 399 -31.33 15.83 -13.22
N LEU A 400 -31.14 14.53 -12.98
CA LEU A 400 -32.05 13.47 -13.44
C LEU A 400 -33.46 13.65 -12.84
N VAL A 401 -33.56 14.01 -11.56
CA VAL A 401 -34.84 14.31 -10.90
C VAL A 401 -35.51 15.53 -11.53
N GLN A 402 -34.75 16.59 -11.81
CA GLN A 402 -35.28 17.79 -12.47
C GLN A 402 -35.73 17.50 -13.91
N GLN A 403 -35.00 16.66 -14.63
CA GLN A 403 -35.37 16.24 -15.98
C GLN A 403 -36.65 15.40 -15.97
N ALA A 404 -36.79 14.47 -15.03
CA ALA A 404 -38.01 13.67 -14.86
C ALA A 404 -39.24 14.57 -14.61
N ARG A 405 -39.12 15.61 -13.78
CA ARG A 405 -40.20 16.60 -13.56
C ARG A 405 -40.54 17.39 -14.82
N THR A 406 -39.54 17.78 -15.61
CA THR A 406 -39.76 18.51 -16.87
C THR A 406 -40.53 17.64 -17.87
N ASP A 407 -40.20 16.36 -17.91
CA ASP A 407 -40.81 15.36 -18.78
C ASP A 407 -42.28 15.03 -18.44
N GLU A 408 -42.75 15.34 -17.23
CA GLU A 408 -44.17 15.27 -16.84
C GLU A 408 -45.03 16.28 -17.61
N SER A 409 -44.45 17.44 -17.92
CA SER A 409 -45.13 18.53 -18.64
C SER A 409 -45.02 18.44 -20.16
N SER A 410 -44.29 17.45 -20.68
CA SER A 410 -44.00 17.28 -22.11
C SER A 410 -45.01 16.38 -22.82
N ASP A 411 -45.41 16.80 -24.02
CA ASP A 411 -46.27 16.02 -24.93
C ASP A 411 -45.53 14.88 -25.67
N LEU A 412 -44.23 14.68 -25.38
CA LEU A 412 -43.43 13.63 -26.01
C LEU A 412 -43.91 12.21 -25.59
N PRO A 413 -43.91 11.23 -26.51
CA PRO A 413 -44.11 9.83 -26.16
C PRO A 413 -43.10 9.36 -25.11
N GLN A 414 -43.51 8.47 -24.20
CA GLN A 414 -42.68 8.01 -23.07
C GLN A 414 -41.29 7.52 -23.51
N SER A 415 -41.19 6.81 -24.63
CA SER A 415 -39.91 6.30 -25.19
C SER A 415 -38.97 7.39 -25.75
N SER A 416 -39.47 8.60 -25.90
CA SER A 416 -38.74 9.76 -26.44
C SER A 416 -38.45 10.81 -25.37
N LYS A 417 -38.90 10.58 -24.12
CA LYS A 417 -38.62 11.46 -22.99
C LYS A 417 -37.15 11.30 -22.54
N PRO A 418 -36.39 12.39 -22.41
CA PRO A 418 -34.99 12.36 -21.98
C PRO A 418 -34.72 11.54 -20.72
N SER A 419 -35.58 11.66 -19.69
CA SER A 419 -35.48 10.89 -18.44
C SER A 419 -35.54 9.38 -18.64
N SER A 420 -36.25 8.91 -19.67
CA SER A 420 -36.35 7.47 -19.99
C SER A 420 -35.17 6.95 -20.80
N ARG A 421 -34.40 7.86 -21.44
CA ARG A 421 -33.22 7.52 -22.26
C ARG A 421 -31.90 7.68 -21.52
N LEU A 422 -31.82 8.59 -20.55
CA LEU A 422 -30.65 8.80 -19.70
C LEU A 422 -30.59 7.74 -18.59
N ARG A 423 -30.10 6.54 -18.92
CA ARG A 423 -29.90 5.44 -17.97
C ARG A 423 -28.49 5.48 -17.39
N LEU A 424 -28.28 6.34 -16.41
CA LEU A 424 -26.96 6.58 -15.80
C LEU A 424 -26.77 5.86 -14.45
N ASP A 425 -27.72 5.02 -14.00
CA ASP A 425 -27.65 4.39 -12.68
C ASP A 425 -26.40 3.53 -12.48
N ALA A 426 -25.99 2.77 -13.50
CA ALA A 426 -24.78 1.96 -13.46
C ALA A 426 -23.52 2.84 -13.36
N ASP A 427 -23.47 3.92 -14.15
CA ASP A 427 -22.36 4.87 -14.14
C ASP A 427 -22.25 5.61 -12.81
N LEU A 428 -23.39 6.04 -12.24
CA LEU A 428 -23.43 6.70 -10.93
C LEU A 428 -22.95 5.76 -9.82
N LYS A 429 -23.33 4.49 -9.85
CA LYS A 429 -22.81 3.47 -8.94
C LYS A 429 -21.32 3.26 -9.13
N ALA A 430 -20.83 3.23 -10.37
CA ALA A 430 -19.41 3.11 -10.66
C ALA A 430 -18.62 4.31 -10.11
N ILE A 431 -19.08 5.54 -10.30
CA ILE A 431 -18.45 6.75 -9.77
C ILE A 431 -18.50 6.78 -8.23
N GLU A 432 -19.61 6.38 -7.62
CA GLU A 432 -19.71 6.26 -6.15
C GLU A 432 -18.76 5.19 -5.60
N SER A 433 -18.61 4.06 -6.29
CA SER A 433 -17.63 3.04 -5.92
C SER A 433 -16.19 3.56 -6.04
N PHE A 434 -15.91 4.34 -7.09
CA PHE A 434 -14.61 4.98 -7.28
C PHE A 434 -14.31 5.99 -6.17
N SER A 435 -15.30 6.79 -5.74
CA SER A 435 -15.11 7.75 -4.65
C SER A 435 -14.76 7.04 -3.33
N LYS A 436 -15.48 5.97 -2.99
CA LYS A 436 -15.21 5.15 -1.81
C LYS A 436 -13.82 4.50 -1.87
N ARG A 437 -13.42 3.98 -3.03
CA ARG A 437 -12.06 3.42 -3.23
C ARG A 437 -10.97 4.48 -3.07
N ALA A 438 -11.16 5.69 -3.61
CA ALA A 438 -10.19 6.77 -3.47
C ALA A 438 -10.00 7.18 -2.00
N TYR A 439 -11.10 7.36 -1.26
CA TYR A 439 -11.05 7.63 0.18
C TYR A 439 -10.38 6.49 0.95
N GLY A 440 -10.80 5.24 0.71
CA GLY A 440 -10.24 4.06 1.38
C GLY A 440 -8.75 3.89 1.14
N LYS A 441 -8.28 4.11 -0.10
CA LYS A 441 -6.86 4.07 -0.45
C LYS A 441 -6.05 5.12 0.29
N GLU A 442 -6.58 6.33 0.42
CA GLU A 442 -5.92 7.39 1.19
C GLU A 442 -5.85 7.03 2.67
N MET A 443 -6.94 6.56 3.25
CA MET A 443 -6.99 6.16 4.65
C MET A 443 -6.03 5.00 4.95
N GLU A 444 -5.95 3.99 4.08
CA GLU A 444 -5.03 2.87 4.28
C GLU A 444 -3.56 3.29 4.12
N SER A 445 -3.28 4.20 3.18
CA SER A 445 -1.96 4.82 3.04
C SER A 445 -1.56 5.55 4.32
N GLN A 446 -2.43 6.41 4.86
CA GLN A 446 -2.14 7.12 6.10
C GLN A 446 -2.00 6.19 7.31
N ARG A 447 -2.84 5.15 7.42
CA ARG A 447 -2.73 4.13 8.48
C ARG A 447 -1.39 3.39 8.42
N THR A 448 -0.96 3.01 7.21
CA THR A 448 0.35 2.38 7.00
C THR A 448 1.46 3.32 7.46
N ILE A 449 1.44 4.58 7.05
CA ILE A 449 2.47 5.57 7.44
C ILE A 449 2.53 5.75 8.96
N VAL A 450 1.40 5.92 9.65
CA VAL A 450 1.43 6.11 11.11
C VAL A 450 1.86 4.84 11.86
N ARG A 451 1.53 3.64 11.34
CA ARG A 451 2.02 2.37 11.90
C ARG A 451 3.53 2.22 11.70
N ASP A 452 4.03 2.48 10.50
CA ASP A 452 5.47 2.41 10.18
C ASP A 452 6.29 3.40 11.01
N LEU A 453 5.78 4.61 11.22
CA LEU A 453 6.41 5.61 12.08
C LEU A 453 6.48 5.13 13.53
N LEU A 454 5.40 4.49 14.02
CA LEU A 454 5.35 3.96 15.38
C LEU A 454 6.17 2.68 15.55
N ASP A 455 6.31 1.85 14.52
CA ASP A 455 7.21 0.68 14.50
C ASP A 455 8.68 1.06 14.72
N GLY A 456 9.04 2.32 14.45
CA GLY A 456 10.33 2.88 14.86
C GLY A 456 10.59 2.81 16.37
N ALA A 457 9.56 2.69 17.21
CA ALA A 457 9.69 2.50 18.66
C ALA A 457 9.97 1.04 19.07
N GLN A 458 9.88 0.07 18.14
CA GLN A 458 10.16 -1.36 18.37
C GLN A 458 9.46 -1.94 19.61
N GLY A 459 8.15 -1.67 19.73
CA GLY A 459 7.34 -2.12 20.86
C GLY A 459 7.75 -1.50 22.21
N PHE A 460 8.37 -0.32 22.19
CA PHE A 460 8.87 0.40 23.37
C PHE A 460 9.91 -0.35 24.22
N SER A 461 10.43 -1.46 23.70
CA SER A 461 11.49 -2.22 24.36
C SER A 461 12.73 -1.33 24.55
N ASN A 462 13.25 -1.27 25.78
CA ASN A 462 14.39 -0.42 26.14
C ASN A 462 14.17 1.09 25.91
N CYS A 463 12.95 1.61 26.05
CA CYS A 463 12.64 3.04 25.85
C CYS A 463 13.36 4.02 26.81
N THR A 464 14.10 3.52 27.80
CA THR A 464 14.97 4.29 28.70
C THR A 464 16.45 4.26 28.31
N THR A 465 16.88 3.33 27.45
CA THR A 465 18.29 3.07 27.13
C THR A 465 18.69 3.76 25.81
N ALA A 466 19.80 4.50 25.81
CA ALA A 466 20.33 5.08 24.58
C ALA A 466 21.00 4.01 23.68
N PRO A 467 20.80 4.02 22.35
CA PRO A 467 20.11 5.04 21.55
C PRO A 467 18.59 4.86 21.42
N PHE A 468 18.04 3.70 21.78
CA PHE A 468 16.63 3.31 21.59
C PHE A 468 15.62 4.28 22.22
N ALA A 469 15.97 4.88 23.37
CA ALA A 469 15.15 5.91 24.01
C ALA A 469 14.86 7.10 23.07
N ALA A 470 15.86 7.55 22.30
CA ALA A 470 15.69 8.65 21.36
C ALA A 470 14.89 8.22 20.12
N GLU A 471 15.00 6.94 19.71
CA GLU A 471 14.21 6.38 18.62
C GLU A 471 12.72 6.30 19.01
N CYS A 472 12.41 5.88 20.24
CA CYS A 472 11.05 5.91 20.79
C CYS A 472 10.47 7.34 20.84
N ASP A 473 11.26 8.30 21.36
CA ASP A 473 10.87 9.71 21.39
C ASP A 473 10.53 10.23 19.98
N ASN A 474 11.39 9.95 19.00
CA ASN A 474 11.19 10.38 17.62
C ASN A 474 9.99 9.69 16.98
N ALA A 475 9.83 8.38 17.14
CA ALA A 475 8.73 7.60 16.57
C ALA A 475 7.37 8.14 17.03
N VAL A 476 7.20 8.34 18.34
CA VAL A 476 5.94 8.87 18.92
C VAL A 476 5.69 10.31 18.46
N SER A 477 6.71 11.17 18.48
CA SER A 477 6.59 12.55 18.00
C SER A 477 6.23 12.63 16.52
N MET A 478 6.93 11.88 15.65
CA MET A 478 6.65 11.86 14.21
C MET A 478 5.25 11.32 13.91
N THR A 479 4.77 10.34 14.68
CA THR A 479 3.42 9.80 14.55
C THR A 479 2.36 10.84 14.88
N ALA A 480 2.50 11.54 16.01
CA ALA A 480 1.58 12.63 16.39
C ALA A 480 1.63 13.80 15.39
N ASP A 481 2.81 14.17 14.93
CA ASP A 481 3.00 15.23 13.93
C ASP A 481 2.38 14.84 12.58
N ARG A 482 2.46 13.56 12.18
CA ARG A 482 1.82 13.08 10.96
C ARG A 482 0.31 13.28 10.99
N ILE A 483 -0.36 12.94 12.09
CA ILE A 483 -1.81 13.15 12.22
C ILE A 483 -2.14 14.65 12.11
N ARG A 484 -1.35 15.52 12.75
CA ARG A 484 -1.54 16.97 12.65
C ARG A 484 -1.31 17.51 11.25
N ASP A 485 -0.34 16.98 10.52
CA ASP A 485 -0.08 17.40 9.13
C ASP A 485 -1.17 16.93 8.17
N VAL A 486 -1.70 15.73 8.38
CA VAL A 486 -2.88 15.24 7.67
C VAL A 486 -4.10 16.13 7.96
N ALA A 487 -4.32 16.50 9.22
CA ALA A 487 -5.40 17.41 9.61
C ALA A 487 -5.30 18.76 8.89
N LYS A 488 -4.09 19.36 8.83
CA LYS A 488 -3.87 20.61 8.08
C LYS A 488 -4.15 20.45 6.59
N GLN A 489 -3.75 19.34 5.99
CA GLN A 489 -3.95 19.07 4.57
C GLN A 489 -5.42 18.87 4.22
N TRP A 490 -6.18 18.17 5.07
CA TRP A 490 -7.59 17.87 4.83
C TRP A 490 -8.54 18.98 5.29
N THR A 491 -8.06 19.92 6.10
CA THR A 491 -8.80 21.13 6.47
C THR A 491 -9.11 21.96 5.23
N GLY A 492 -10.40 22.22 4.99
CA GLY A 492 -10.88 22.93 3.81
C GLY A 492 -11.03 22.05 2.56
N VAL A 493 -10.65 20.77 2.64
CA VAL A 493 -10.96 19.75 1.63
C VAL A 493 -12.19 18.98 2.09
N LEU A 494 -12.11 18.28 3.22
CA LEU A 494 -13.23 17.49 3.74
C LEU A 494 -14.25 18.36 4.47
N SER A 495 -15.50 17.88 4.51
CA SER A 495 -16.51 18.44 5.41
C SER A 495 -16.07 18.26 6.87
N HIS A 496 -16.54 19.12 7.77
CA HIS A 496 -16.14 19.08 9.18
C HIS A 496 -16.36 17.71 9.83
N SER A 497 -17.52 17.09 9.58
CA SER A 497 -17.82 15.73 10.08
C SER A 497 -16.88 14.69 9.50
N ALA A 498 -16.69 14.67 8.17
CA ALA A 498 -15.81 13.71 7.52
C ALA A 498 -14.35 13.87 7.95
N LEU A 499 -13.89 15.11 8.20
CA LEU A 499 -12.56 15.39 8.73
C LEU A 499 -12.36 14.77 10.11
N LEU A 500 -13.28 15.03 11.06
CA LEU A 500 -13.17 14.49 12.42
C LEU A 500 -13.25 12.96 12.43
N GLN A 501 -14.14 12.36 11.65
CA GLN A 501 -14.24 10.91 11.52
C GLN A 501 -12.94 10.30 10.97
N SER A 502 -12.38 10.89 9.91
CA SER A 502 -11.15 10.40 9.30
C SER A 502 -9.94 10.54 10.26
N LEU A 503 -9.83 11.67 10.96
CA LEU A 503 -8.77 11.88 11.95
C LEU A 503 -8.92 10.95 13.17
N GLY A 504 -10.15 10.72 13.62
CA GLY A 504 -10.45 9.79 14.72
C GLY A 504 -10.05 8.35 14.38
N SER A 505 -10.33 7.90 13.16
CA SER A 505 -9.89 6.59 12.66
C SER A 505 -8.36 6.44 12.62
N LEU A 506 -7.63 7.49 12.20
CA LEU A 506 -6.15 7.47 12.22
C LEU A 506 -5.60 7.47 13.64
N LEU A 507 -6.17 8.28 14.54
CA LEU A 507 -5.78 8.29 15.94
C LEU A 507 -6.03 6.93 16.58
N ALA A 508 -7.21 6.33 16.38
CA ALA A 508 -7.55 5.01 16.91
C ALA A 508 -6.57 3.92 16.43
N THR A 509 -6.10 4.01 15.18
CA THR A 509 -5.05 3.11 14.67
C THR A 509 -3.76 3.21 15.49
N VAL A 510 -3.36 4.42 15.87
CA VAL A 510 -2.18 4.67 16.72
C VAL A 510 -2.42 4.19 18.15
N LEU A 511 -3.59 4.49 18.71
CA LEU A 511 -3.94 4.07 20.08
C LEU A 511 -3.91 2.56 20.21
N ASN A 512 -4.58 1.84 19.31
CA ASN A 512 -4.64 0.38 19.35
C ASN A 512 -3.25 -0.24 19.26
N LYS A 513 -2.40 0.29 18.37
CA LYS A 513 -1.03 -0.19 18.26
C LYS A 513 -0.24 0.06 19.54
N MET A 514 -0.35 1.26 20.14
CA MET A 514 0.32 1.54 21.40
C MET A 514 -0.19 0.69 22.57
N ILE A 515 -1.50 0.42 22.64
CA ILE A 515 -2.08 -0.46 23.66
C ILE A 515 -1.46 -1.85 23.55
N VAL A 516 -1.52 -2.45 22.36
CA VAL A 516 -0.96 -3.79 22.09
C VAL A 516 0.55 -3.81 22.38
N ASP A 517 1.31 -2.85 21.86
CA ASP A 517 2.76 -2.79 22.06
C ASP A 517 3.15 -2.66 23.55
N ILE A 518 2.33 -2.01 24.38
CA ILE A 518 2.55 -1.87 25.83
C ILE A 518 2.10 -3.12 26.60
N GLU A 519 0.95 -3.71 26.24
CA GLU A 519 0.42 -4.92 26.87
C GLU A 519 1.32 -6.15 26.60
N ASP A 520 1.98 -6.19 25.44
CA ASP A 520 2.95 -7.25 25.10
C ASP A 520 4.27 -7.17 25.89
N MET A 521 4.51 -6.10 26.66
CA MET A 521 5.72 -5.97 27.48
C MET A 521 5.64 -6.85 28.74
N SER A 522 6.52 -7.84 28.85
CA SER A 522 6.51 -8.80 29.96
C SER A 522 7.03 -8.26 31.31
N ASP A 523 7.89 -7.23 31.29
CA ASP A 523 8.48 -6.62 32.49
C ASP A 523 8.70 -5.14 32.20
N ILE A 524 8.11 -4.26 33.01
CA ILE A 524 8.14 -2.82 32.85
C ILE A 524 8.72 -2.21 34.13
N SER A 525 9.92 -1.63 34.03
CA SER A 525 10.54 -0.93 35.16
C SER A 525 9.82 0.39 35.48
N GLU A 526 10.01 0.93 36.69
CA GLU A 526 9.40 2.21 37.09
C GLU A 526 9.80 3.38 36.17
N GLU A 527 11.05 3.37 35.65
CA GLU A 527 11.53 4.38 34.71
C GLU A 527 10.88 4.22 33.32
N GLU A 528 10.70 2.98 32.85
CA GLU A 528 9.99 2.70 31.59
C GLU A 528 8.52 3.06 31.68
N SER A 529 7.85 2.76 32.80
CA SER A 529 6.44 3.10 32.99
C SER A 529 6.18 4.61 32.92
N LYS A 530 7.07 5.42 33.51
CA LYS A 530 7.02 6.89 33.40
C LYS A 530 7.24 7.37 31.96
N ARG A 531 8.19 6.77 31.24
CA ARG A 531 8.42 7.05 29.81
C ARG A 531 7.20 6.71 28.95
N LEU A 532 6.60 5.54 29.14
CA LEU A 532 5.39 5.12 28.43
C LEU A 532 4.23 6.08 28.70
N ARG A 533 4.06 6.53 29.95
CA ARG A 533 3.09 7.57 30.30
C ARG A 533 3.33 8.87 29.54
N ASP A 534 4.58 9.34 29.48
CA ASP A 534 4.93 10.55 28.72
C ASP A 534 4.58 10.40 27.23
N PHE A 535 4.81 9.23 26.64
CA PHE A 535 4.41 8.93 25.26
C PHE A 535 2.89 8.93 25.09
N CYS A 536 2.15 8.30 26.01
CA CYS A 536 0.69 8.30 25.99
C CYS A 536 0.13 9.73 26.07
N ASN A 537 0.66 10.55 26.98
CA ASN A 537 0.26 11.95 27.11
C ASN A 537 0.52 12.73 25.82
N ARG A 538 1.66 12.49 25.15
CA ARG A 538 2.00 13.17 23.89
C ARG A 538 1.06 12.81 22.75
N VAL A 539 0.62 11.56 22.64
CA VAL A 539 -0.39 11.15 21.65
C VAL A 539 -1.76 11.72 22.04
N CYS A 540 -2.10 11.75 23.32
CA CYS A 540 -3.32 12.39 23.81
C CYS A 540 -3.39 13.90 23.51
N GLU A 541 -2.26 14.59 23.33
CA GLU A 541 -2.27 16.01 22.92
C GLU A 541 -2.93 16.23 21.55
N VAL A 542 -3.06 15.20 20.70
CA VAL A 542 -3.76 15.27 19.40
C VAL A 542 -5.28 15.44 19.58
N SER A 543 -5.82 15.25 20.81
CA SER A 543 -7.23 15.51 21.14
C SER A 543 -7.63 16.97 20.92
N ASP A 544 -6.65 17.88 20.85
CA ASP A 544 -6.87 19.29 20.54
C ASP A 544 -7.52 19.52 19.16
N LEU A 545 -7.28 18.62 18.19
CA LEU A 545 -7.88 18.66 16.86
C LEU A 545 -9.40 18.45 16.87
N PHE A 546 -9.94 17.85 17.93
CA PHE A 546 -11.37 17.52 18.06
C PHE A 546 -12.16 18.57 18.86
N LYS A 547 -11.49 19.62 19.36
CA LYS A 547 -12.11 20.69 20.15
C LYS A 547 -12.73 21.74 19.24
N GLN A 548 -14.04 21.96 19.36
CA GLN A 548 -14.74 22.96 18.55
C GLN A 548 -14.89 24.31 19.27
N PRO A 549 -14.70 25.44 18.57
CA PRO A 549 -14.98 26.76 19.12
C PRO A 549 -16.48 26.94 19.31
N GLY A 550 -16.95 26.84 20.56
CA GLY A 550 -18.35 27.11 20.95
C GLY A 550 -19.12 25.90 21.49
N GLN A 551 -18.56 24.69 21.42
CA GLN A 551 -19.12 23.49 22.04
C GLN A 551 -18.33 23.16 23.32
N GLN A 552 -19.02 22.95 24.45
CA GLN A 552 -18.39 22.53 25.70
C GLN A 552 -18.25 21.00 25.71
N GLY A 553 -17.07 20.50 25.34
CA GLY A 553 -16.74 19.08 25.48
C GLY A 553 -15.56 18.66 24.61
N ASP A 554 -14.72 17.77 25.13
CA ASP A 554 -13.75 17.04 24.33
C ASP A 554 -14.51 15.94 23.57
N MET A 555 -14.59 16.06 22.24
CA MET A 555 -15.34 15.13 21.40
C MET A 555 -14.48 13.94 20.94
N THR A 556 -13.22 13.84 21.38
CA THR A 556 -12.28 12.83 20.88
C THR A 556 -12.80 11.41 21.07
N GLY A 557 -13.40 11.11 22.24
CA GLY A 557 -13.98 9.79 22.52
C GLY A 557 -15.18 9.40 21.66
N ILE A 558 -15.80 10.34 20.93
CA ILE A 558 -16.91 10.05 20.00
C ILE A 558 -16.37 9.61 18.64
N TYR A 559 -15.25 10.18 18.20
CA TYR A 559 -14.66 9.91 16.89
C TYR A 559 -13.54 8.85 16.94
N THR A 560 -13.00 8.57 18.12
CA THR A 560 -11.82 7.73 18.31
C THR A 560 -12.17 6.53 19.19
N PRO A 561 -12.41 5.35 18.58
CA PRO A 561 -12.51 4.10 19.32
C PRO A 561 -11.30 3.86 20.23
N ASN A 562 -11.51 3.18 21.35
CA ASN A 562 -10.48 2.87 22.37
C ASN A 562 -9.80 4.09 23.01
N TRP A 563 -10.36 5.29 22.84
CA TRP A 563 -9.87 6.50 23.49
C TRP A 563 -9.86 6.39 25.01
N PHE A 564 -10.96 5.94 25.62
CA PHE A 564 -11.05 5.81 27.08
C PHE A 564 -10.18 4.68 27.60
N LYS A 565 -10.16 3.51 26.94
CA LYS A 565 -9.18 2.44 27.20
C LYS A 565 -7.74 2.97 27.24
N PHE A 566 -7.33 3.75 26.23
CA PHE A 566 -5.99 4.36 26.20
C PHE A 566 -5.74 5.37 27.33
N GLN A 567 -6.74 6.18 27.70
CA GLN A 567 -6.63 7.09 28.83
C GLN A 567 -6.45 6.35 30.15
N TYR A 568 -7.20 5.25 30.36
CA TYR A 568 -7.05 4.40 31.54
C TYR A 568 -5.70 3.67 31.56
N LEU A 569 -5.21 3.18 30.41
CA LEU A 569 -3.85 2.61 30.32
C LEU A 569 -2.80 3.62 30.81
N SER A 570 -2.88 4.85 30.30
CA SER A 570 -2.01 5.97 30.71
C SER A 570 -2.09 6.22 32.22
N GLU A 571 -3.28 6.17 32.82
CA GLU A 571 -3.43 6.31 34.27
C GLU A 571 -2.85 5.11 35.06
N ILE A 572 -3.04 3.88 34.57
CA ILE A 572 -2.51 2.65 35.18
C ILE A 572 -0.98 2.66 35.26
N LEU A 573 -0.30 3.11 34.20
CA LEU A 573 1.17 3.15 34.14
C LEU A 573 1.81 3.97 35.28
N GLU A 574 1.11 4.93 35.87
CA GLU A 574 1.63 5.75 36.99
C GLU A 574 0.91 5.48 38.33
N SER A 575 -0.06 4.56 38.34
CA SER A 575 -0.89 4.28 39.50
C SER A 575 -0.26 3.28 40.46
N SER A 576 -0.58 3.39 41.74
CA SER A 576 -0.20 2.35 42.71
C SER A 576 -1.15 1.15 42.60
N LEU A 577 -0.72 -0.02 43.07
CA LEU A 577 -1.57 -1.23 43.12
C LEU A 577 -2.91 -1.01 43.86
N ALA A 578 -2.92 -0.11 44.86
CA ALA A 578 -4.14 0.24 45.58
C ALA A 578 -5.09 1.10 44.71
N ASP A 579 -4.53 2.01 43.93
CA ASP A 579 -5.30 2.89 43.02
C ASP A 579 -5.85 2.08 41.86
N ILE A 580 -5.07 1.17 41.26
CA ILE A 580 -5.54 0.26 40.19
C ILE A 580 -6.71 -0.60 40.70
N LYS A 581 -6.60 -1.14 41.92
CA LYS A 581 -7.70 -1.88 42.55
C LYS A 581 -8.94 -0.99 42.74
N TYR A 582 -8.76 0.25 43.17
CA TYR A 582 -9.87 1.19 43.33
C TYR A 582 -10.53 1.52 42.00
N LEU A 583 -9.75 1.80 40.95
CA LEU A 583 -10.23 2.03 39.59
C LEU A 583 -11.03 0.83 39.05
N TRP A 584 -10.61 -0.40 39.37
CA TRP A 584 -11.32 -1.63 38.99
C TRP A 584 -12.66 -1.80 39.73
N THR A 585 -12.69 -1.60 41.06
CA THR A 585 -13.88 -1.90 41.86
C THR A 585 -14.90 -0.77 41.90
N GLU A 586 -14.42 0.47 42.06
CA GLU A 586 -15.25 1.67 42.26
C GLU A 586 -15.25 2.59 41.02
N GLY A 587 -14.24 2.48 40.15
CA GLY A 587 -14.17 3.21 38.90
C GLY A 587 -14.84 2.51 37.73
N GLU A 588 -14.66 3.07 36.54
CA GLU A 588 -15.21 2.58 35.27
C GLU A 588 -14.19 1.73 34.49
N LEU A 589 -13.06 1.36 35.09
CA LEU A 589 -11.99 0.61 34.41
C LEU A 589 -12.48 -0.71 33.82
N LYS A 590 -13.40 -1.40 34.51
CA LYS A 590 -14.03 -2.66 34.08
C LYS A 590 -14.94 -2.55 32.86
N LEU A 591 -15.26 -1.33 32.41
CA LEU A 591 -16.02 -1.11 31.18
C LEU A 591 -15.11 -1.12 29.94
N GLU A 592 -13.82 -0.82 30.13
CA GLU A 592 -12.85 -0.62 29.05
C GLU A 592 -11.80 -1.74 28.98
N PHE A 593 -11.58 -2.46 30.09
CA PHE A 593 -10.61 -3.54 30.19
C PHE A 593 -11.22 -4.84 30.71
N GLU A 594 -10.72 -5.95 30.17
CA GLU A 594 -10.97 -7.26 30.74
C GLU A 594 -10.10 -7.53 31.96
N ALA A 595 -10.56 -8.46 32.81
CA ALA A 595 -9.84 -8.78 34.04
C ALA A 595 -8.46 -9.37 33.79
N ASP A 596 -8.30 -10.14 32.72
CA ASP A 596 -7.02 -10.76 32.39
C ASP A 596 -6.04 -9.71 31.82
N GLU A 597 -6.49 -8.76 30.99
CA GLU A 597 -5.66 -7.62 30.52
C GLU A 597 -5.09 -6.80 31.70
N VAL A 598 -5.93 -6.48 32.70
CA VAL A 598 -5.47 -5.74 33.89
C VAL A 598 -4.51 -6.59 34.74
N VAL A 599 -4.71 -7.90 34.80
CA VAL A 599 -3.80 -8.81 35.52
C VAL A 599 -2.44 -8.85 34.83
N ASP A 600 -2.40 -8.95 33.51
CA ASP A 600 -1.16 -8.99 32.74
C ASP A 600 -0.36 -7.68 32.91
N LEU A 601 -1.04 -6.53 32.86
CA LEU A 601 -0.44 -5.22 33.17
C LEU A 601 0.11 -5.14 34.60
N ILE A 602 -0.60 -5.68 35.60
CA ILE A 602 -0.12 -5.71 36.99
C ILE A 602 1.10 -6.64 37.14
N GLU A 603 1.11 -7.76 36.42
CA GLU A 603 2.24 -8.69 36.42
C GLU A 603 3.48 -8.07 35.78
N ALA A 604 3.31 -7.25 34.74
CA ALA A 604 4.37 -6.50 34.06
C ALA A 604 4.89 -5.31 34.89
N LEU A 605 4.03 -4.56 35.57
CA LEU A 605 4.39 -3.33 36.30
C LEU A 605 4.92 -3.57 37.73
N PHE A 606 4.54 -4.68 38.38
CA PHE A 606 4.87 -4.92 39.79
C PHE A 606 5.59 -6.25 39.99
N ALA A 607 6.70 -6.23 40.73
CA ALA A 607 7.41 -7.44 41.13
C ALA A 607 6.55 -8.40 41.98
N ASP A 608 6.88 -9.71 41.95
CA ASP A 608 6.13 -10.73 42.70
C ASP A 608 6.14 -10.45 44.21
N SER A 609 4.95 -10.21 44.75
CA SER A 609 4.73 -9.93 46.16
C SER A 609 3.38 -10.45 46.62
N ASP A 610 3.24 -10.66 47.93
CA ASP A 610 1.95 -11.06 48.51
C ASP A 610 0.87 -10.01 48.30
N TYR A 611 1.24 -8.73 48.19
CA TYR A 611 0.32 -7.64 47.87
C TYR A 611 -0.18 -7.75 46.42
N ARG A 612 0.73 -7.99 45.46
CA ARG A 612 0.38 -8.22 44.04
C ARG A 612 -0.58 -9.40 43.88
N ARG A 613 -0.24 -10.56 44.47
CA ARG A 613 -1.08 -11.78 44.40
C ARG A 613 -2.48 -11.56 44.98
N ARG A 614 -2.61 -10.79 46.07
CA ARG A 614 -3.91 -10.44 46.65
C ARG A 614 -4.70 -9.49 45.75
N ALA A 615 -4.06 -8.49 45.16
CA ALA A 615 -4.72 -7.57 44.23
C ALA A 615 -5.25 -8.30 42.98
N ILE A 616 -4.44 -9.18 42.38
CA ILE A 616 -4.86 -10.04 41.25
C ILE A 616 -6.06 -10.91 41.64
N ALA A 617 -6.02 -11.56 42.82
CA ALA A 617 -7.12 -12.37 43.30
C ALA A 617 -8.41 -11.55 43.52
N ASP A 618 -8.27 -10.31 44.00
CA ASP A 618 -9.39 -9.39 44.19
C ASP A 618 -9.98 -8.92 42.84
N ILE A 619 -9.14 -8.60 41.85
CA ILE A 619 -9.57 -8.20 40.50
C ILE A 619 -10.38 -9.33 39.85
N ARG A 620 -9.83 -10.55 39.80
CA ARG A 620 -10.51 -11.74 39.27
C ARG A 620 -11.81 -12.08 40.00
N ARG A 621 -11.93 -11.71 41.28
CA ARG A 621 -13.15 -11.91 42.05
C ARG A 621 -14.26 -10.94 41.67
N HIS A 622 -13.90 -9.68 41.36
CA HIS A 622 -14.84 -8.63 40.97
C HIS A 622 -15.09 -8.57 39.45
N ALA A 623 -14.41 -9.42 38.68
CA ALA A 623 -14.63 -9.63 37.26
C ALA A 623 -15.92 -10.42 36.91
N ARG A 624 -16.54 -11.06 37.90
CA ARG A 624 -17.73 -11.92 37.74
C ARG A 624 -19.03 -11.23 38.10
#